data_AF-A0A7W8LEC5-F1
#
_entry.id   AF-A0A7W8LEC5-F1
#
_cell.length_a   1.000
_cell.length_b   1.000
_cell.length_c   1.000
_cell.angle_alpha   90.00
_cell.angle_beta   90.00
_cell.angle_gamma   90.00
#
_symmetry.space_group_name_H-M   'P 1'
#
loop_
_entity.id
_entity.type
_entity.pdbx_description
1 polymer ?
#
loop_
_entity_poly.entity_id
_entity_poly.type
_entity_poly.pdbx_seq_one_letter_code
_entity_poly.pdbx_strand_id
1 'polypeptide(L)'
;MPINVTITAEELKELLAARDALGAVQQERDELRGTLRLVTAERDLAEERLRAYKRELFGASSESRESDQLGLFNEAEALTVSGGQPAQEDTADTAVSAHTRKKRGRKPLDPRLPREVVRHELPESERFCGHDGHALVEIGVETSEQLDVIPEQIRVIQHQRVKYACPCCDLGIKVTPPPPRIIPRGLFTESALAWIITGKYQFGMPIYRQAGLLRRFGGDISSNTVAISVVRVGLATQPVINLMRDTLLEADLIYGDETTFQVLKEPGRRPQTKSYVWAQMNGSGPPIRLFTYTPGRGAKHAAQLYVGVKPGAALMTDGYELYSGIAHDHQLVHLGCWAHSRRAFVKAEDTVPKAARTPDLLSTRFINLIGKLFAAEARSAKWNAARRLRLRRRYSARVLAVIEQLLIEHLLAVVPGSMLGKALQYLNRQWHKLSRYVENGDYPISNNACENEVRPFVVARKGFLFADTVAGAHASANLYSLVQSAKANGIDPYRYLNWLLRCLPLAQTVDDYAALLPWCMPAELR
;
A
#
# COMPACT_ATOMS: atom_id res chain seq x y z
N MET A 1 36.49 -11.32 -81.14
CA MET A 1 35.70 -12.31 -81.89
C MET A 1 34.58 -12.81 -80.98
N PRO A 2 33.30 -12.72 -81.37
CA PRO A 2 32.25 -13.40 -80.63
C PRO A 2 32.50 -14.91 -80.72
N ILE A 3 32.62 -15.56 -79.58
CA ILE A 3 32.68 -17.03 -79.50
C ILE A 3 31.26 -17.51 -79.76
N ASN A 4 31.00 -17.98 -80.98
CA ASN A 4 29.75 -18.68 -81.28
C ASN A 4 29.83 -20.05 -80.60
N VAL A 5 29.16 -20.18 -79.47
CA VAL A 5 28.97 -21.46 -78.79
C VAL A 5 27.73 -22.12 -79.39
N THR A 6 27.95 -23.15 -80.22
CA THR A 6 26.88 -24.05 -80.68
C THR A 6 26.67 -25.13 -79.62
N ILE A 7 25.51 -25.10 -78.97
CA ILE A 7 25.04 -26.15 -78.05
C ILE A 7 23.97 -26.99 -78.73
N THR A 8 24.01 -28.29 -78.47
CA THR A 8 23.01 -29.27 -78.93
C THR A 8 21.69 -29.09 -78.18
N ALA A 9 20.59 -29.64 -78.73
CA ALA A 9 19.28 -29.59 -78.08
C ALA A 9 19.27 -30.31 -76.72
N GLU A 10 20.07 -31.37 -76.57
CA GLU A 10 20.23 -32.10 -75.31
C GLU A 10 20.97 -31.24 -74.27
N GLU A 11 22.07 -30.58 -74.65
CA GLU A 11 22.82 -29.67 -73.76
C GLU A 11 21.97 -28.46 -73.32
N LEU A 12 21.13 -27.92 -74.21
CA LEU A 12 20.19 -26.85 -73.84
C LEU A 12 19.15 -27.34 -72.81
N LYS A 13 18.65 -28.58 -72.97
CA LYS A 13 17.69 -29.18 -72.05
C LYS A 13 18.32 -29.44 -70.66
N GLU A 14 19.57 -29.90 -70.63
CA GLU A 14 20.34 -30.06 -69.39
C GLU A 14 20.60 -28.72 -68.69
N LEU A 15 20.97 -27.67 -69.45
CA LEU A 15 21.19 -26.33 -68.88
C LEU A 15 19.90 -25.71 -68.32
N LEU A 16 18.76 -25.91 -68.99
CA LEU A 16 17.46 -25.47 -68.49
C LEU A 16 17.05 -26.23 -67.22
N ALA A 17 17.24 -27.56 -67.19
CA ALA A 17 17.00 -28.37 -66.01
C ALA A 17 17.89 -27.96 -64.82
N ALA A 18 19.17 -27.67 -65.08
CA ALA A 18 20.11 -27.19 -64.08
C ALA A 18 19.73 -25.79 -63.54
N ARG A 19 19.27 -24.89 -64.42
CA ARG A 19 18.78 -23.56 -64.03
C ARG A 19 17.53 -23.68 -63.15
N ASP A 20 16.57 -24.52 -63.54
CA ASP A 20 15.32 -24.67 -62.80
C ASP A 20 15.56 -25.36 -61.44
N ALA A 21 16.48 -26.34 -61.38
CA ALA A 21 16.93 -26.93 -60.12
C ALA A 21 17.65 -25.91 -59.21
N LEU A 22 18.50 -25.06 -59.78
CA LEU A 22 19.14 -23.96 -59.03
C LEU A 22 18.10 -22.96 -58.50
N GLY A 23 17.08 -22.64 -59.28
CA GLY A 23 15.96 -21.78 -58.87
C GLY A 23 15.17 -22.37 -57.69
N ALA A 24 14.85 -23.67 -57.74
CA ALA A 24 14.17 -24.36 -56.65
C ALA A 24 14.99 -24.35 -55.35
N VAL A 25 16.30 -24.62 -55.43
CA VAL A 25 17.21 -24.58 -54.27
C VAL A 25 17.35 -23.16 -53.71
N GLN A 26 17.37 -22.14 -54.56
CA GLN A 26 17.41 -20.74 -54.10
C GLN A 26 16.13 -20.33 -53.37
N GLN A 27 14.98 -20.75 -53.88
CA GLN A 27 13.68 -20.52 -53.23
C GLN A 27 13.62 -21.23 -51.87
N GLU A 28 13.98 -22.52 -51.82
CA GLU A 28 14.03 -23.29 -50.57
C GLU A 28 14.99 -22.66 -49.55
N ARG A 29 16.18 -22.22 -49.98
CA ARG A 29 17.14 -21.50 -49.12
C ARG A 29 16.54 -20.24 -48.54
N ASP A 30 15.80 -19.46 -49.33
CA ASP A 30 15.25 -18.18 -48.89
C ASP A 30 14.03 -18.40 -47.97
N GLU A 31 13.22 -19.43 -48.21
CA GLU A 31 12.17 -19.90 -47.30
C GLU A 31 12.74 -20.41 -45.96
N LEU A 32 13.78 -21.25 -46.00
CA LEU A 32 14.47 -21.74 -44.80
C LEU A 32 15.13 -20.60 -44.03
N ARG A 33 15.71 -19.61 -44.70
CA ARG A 33 16.24 -18.39 -44.05
C ARG A 33 15.13 -17.58 -43.38
N GLY A 34 13.96 -17.46 -44.02
CA GLY A 34 12.78 -16.83 -43.43
C GLY A 34 12.34 -17.55 -42.16
N THR A 35 12.16 -18.87 -42.24
CA THR A 35 11.77 -19.72 -41.11
C THR A 35 12.80 -19.67 -39.98
N LEU A 36 14.10 -19.75 -40.30
CA LEU A 36 15.17 -19.66 -39.31
C LEU A 36 15.15 -18.32 -38.56
N ARG A 37 14.91 -17.21 -39.26
CA ARG A 37 14.77 -15.88 -38.63
C ARG A 37 13.58 -15.83 -37.68
N LEU A 38 12.42 -16.36 -38.09
CA LEU A 38 11.21 -16.41 -37.26
C LEU A 38 11.42 -17.26 -36.01
N VAL A 39 11.90 -18.49 -36.16
CA VAL A 39 12.14 -19.42 -35.05
C VAL A 39 13.22 -18.87 -34.10
N THR A 40 14.25 -18.21 -34.63
CA THR A 40 15.28 -17.56 -33.80
C THR A 40 14.68 -16.43 -32.96
N ALA A 41 13.85 -15.57 -33.55
CA ALA A 41 13.18 -14.49 -32.83
C ALA A 41 12.20 -15.03 -31.75
N GLU A 42 11.47 -16.10 -32.06
CA GLU A 42 10.59 -16.78 -31.09
C GLU A 42 11.37 -17.40 -29.92
N ARG A 43 12.49 -18.07 -30.22
CA ARG A 43 13.40 -18.63 -29.20
C ARG A 43 13.92 -17.52 -28.29
N ASP A 44 14.45 -16.44 -28.86
CA ASP A 44 15.04 -15.35 -28.08
C ASP A 44 14.00 -14.68 -27.18
N LEU A 45 12.77 -14.51 -27.68
CA LEU A 45 11.64 -14.01 -26.90
C LEU A 45 11.21 -14.98 -25.78
N ALA A 46 11.21 -16.28 -26.05
CA ALA A 46 10.92 -17.30 -25.06
C ALA A 46 11.99 -17.36 -23.96
N GLU A 47 13.27 -17.26 -24.34
CA GLU A 47 14.38 -17.16 -23.39
C GLU A 47 14.29 -15.90 -22.52
N GLU A 48 13.96 -14.75 -23.10
CA GLU A 48 13.76 -13.50 -22.35
C GLU A 48 12.63 -13.66 -21.32
N ARG A 49 11.49 -14.24 -21.73
CA ARG A 49 10.36 -14.55 -20.83
C ARG A 49 10.78 -15.51 -19.73
N LEU A 50 11.56 -16.54 -20.05
CA LEU A 50 12.06 -17.50 -19.07
C LEU A 50 12.98 -16.83 -18.05
N ARG A 51 13.87 -15.93 -18.48
CA ARG A 51 14.72 -15.13 -17.57
C ARG A 51 13.86 -14.25 -16.66
N ALA A 52 12.82 -13.61 -17.20
CA ALA A 52 11.89 -12.80 -16.43
C ALA A 52 11.15 -13.65 -15.38
N TYR A 53 10.58 -14.80 -15.75
CA TYR A 53 9.90 -15.70 -14.82
C TYR A 53 10.82 -16.25 -13.73
N LYS A 54 12.04 -16.70 -14.09
CA LYS A 54 13.03 -17.16 -13.11
C LYS A 54 13.37 -16.05 -12.10
N ARG A 55 13.45 -14.81 -12.56
CA ARG A 55 13.73 -13.67 -11.66
C ARG A 55 12.53 -13.30 -10.79
N GLU A 56 11.31 -13.41 -11.28
CA GLU A 56 10.10 -13.22 -10.47
C GLU A 56 9.98 -14.28 -9.35
N LEU A 57 10.42 -15.51 -9.62
CA LEU A 57 10.40 -16.61 -8.65
C LEU A 57 11.59 -16.60 -7.67
N PHE A 58 12.80 -16.26 -8.15
CA PHE A 58 14.05 -16.47 -7.42
C PHE A 58 14.93 -15.22 -7.25
N GLY A 59 14.53 -14.08 -7.82
CA GLY A 59 15.29 -12.83 -7.74
C GLY A 59 15.13 -12.12 -6.40
N ALA A 60 16.12 -11.29 -6.05
CA ALA A 60 16.01 -10.40 -4.89
C ALA A 60 14.89 -9.38 -5.12
N SER A 61 13.95 -9.29 -4.17
CA SER A 61 12.74 -8.50 -4.34
C SER A 61 12.92 -7.00 -4.08
N SER A 62 14.13 -6.52 -3.71
CA SER A 62 14.44 -5.11 -3.42
C SER A 62 15.20 -4.42 -4.58
N GLU A 63 14.77 -3.20 -4.91
CA GLU A 63 15.44 -2.32 -5.88
C GLU A 63 16.59 -1.53 -5.22
N SER A 64 17.67 -2.18 -4.75
CA SER A 64 18.86 -1.44 -4.29
C SER A 64 19.76 -1.04 -5.46
N ARG A 65 19.79 0.26 -5.77
CA ARG A 65 20.85 0.96 -6.51
C ARG A 65 21.39 2.06 -5.61
N GLU A 66 22.65 2.48 -5.78
CA GLU A 66 23.37 3.52 -5.01
C GLU A 66 22.77 4.95 -5.09
N SER A 67 21.45 5.09 -5.25
CA SER A 67 20.74 6.34 -5.06
C SER A 67 20.04 6.32 -3.70
N ASP A 68 20.06 7.44 -2.96
CA ASP A 68 19.30 7.72 -1.72
C ASP A 68 17.76 7.56 -1.81
N GLN A 69 17.25 6.89 -2.86
CA GLN A 69 15.89 6.38 -2.89
C GLN A 69 15.82 5.09 -2.06
N LEU A 70 15.31 5.22 -0.84
CA LEU A 70 14.76 4.11 -0.06
C LEU A 70 13.93 3.21 -0.98
N GLY A 71 14.42 2.00 -1.23
CA GLY A 71 13.72 0.97 -1.98
C GLY A 71 12.39 0.65 -1.30
N LEU A 72 11.32 1.31 -1.75
CA LEU A 72 9.99 1.28 -1.12
C LEU A 72 9.18 0.00 -1.38
N PHE A 73 9.79 -1.02 -1.95
CA PHE A 73 9.17 -2.31 -2.16
C PHE A 73 10.13 -3.40 -1.65
N ASN A 74 9.69 -4.07 -0.58
CA ASN A 74 10.14 -5.38 -0.08
C ASN A 74 11.00 -5.56 1.16
N GLU A 75 10.96 -4.68 2.16
CA GLU A 75 11.34 -5.14 3.52
C GLU A 75 10.50 -6.34 3.99
N ALA A 76 9.21 -6.39 3.63
CA ALA A 76 8.30 -7.47 4.04
C ALA A 76 8.44 -8.79 3.26
N GLU A 77 9.20 -8.82 2.15
CA GLU A 77 9.57 -10.06 1.44
C GLU A 77 11.08 -10.37 1.57
N ALA A 78 11.93 -9.42 1.98
CA ALA A 78 13.35 -9.68 2.25
C ALA A 78 13.59 -10.42 3.58
N LEU A 79 12.71 -10.22 4.57
CA LEU A 79 12.77 -10.94 5.86
C LEU A 79 12.48 -12.44 5.74
N THR A 80 12.04 -12.94 4.58
CA THR A 80 11.73 -14.36 4.38
C THR A 80 12.92 -15.25 3.99
N VAL A 81 14.15 -14.74 3.84
CA VAL A 81 15.31 -15.59 3.44
C VAL A 81 16.56 -15.43 4.31
N SER A 82 16.65 -14.43 5.19
CA SER A 82 17.81 -14.28 6.09
C SER A 82 17.39 -14.40 7.54
N GLY A 83 17.93 -15.42 8.23
CA GLY A 83 17.89 -15.51 9.69
C GLY A 83 18.44 -14.22 10.27
N GLY A 84 17.56 -13.44 10.89
CA GLY A 84 17.84 -12.07 11.30
C GLY A 84 18.94 -11.97 12.36
N GLN A 85 19.97 -11.19 12.05
CA GLN A 85 20.63 -10.39 13.08
C GLN A 85 19.77 -9.13 13.33
N PRO A 86 19.74 -8.61 14.57
CA PRO A 86 18.87 -7.50 14.96
C PRO A 86 19.17 -6.22 14.17
N ALA A 87 18.09 -5.49 13.87
CA ALA A 87 18.11 -4.23 13.14
C ALA A 87 18.95 -3.16 13.85
N GLN A 88 19.89 -2.56 13.12
CA GLN A 88 20.48 -1.27 13.48
C GLN A 88 19.52 -0.15 13.06
N GLU A 89 19.24 0.76 13.98
CA GLU A 89 18.43 1.95 13.74
C GLU A 89 19.11 2.88 12.71
N ASP A 90 18.47 3.07 11.54
CA ASP A 90 18.87 4.07 10.56
C ASP A 90 18.50 5.47 11.04
N THR A 91 19.52 6.27 11.39
CA THR A 91 19.36 7.72 11.52
C THR A 91 19.50 8.36 10.15
N ALA A 92 18.47 9.07 9.68
CA ALA A 92 18.54 9.88 8.47
C ALA A 92 19.66 10.93 8.56
N ASP A 93 20.56 10.97 7.56
CA ASP A 93 21.62 11.96 7.46
C ASP A 93 21.11 13.28 6.86
N THR A 94 21.57 14.39 7.43
CA THR A 94 21.45 15.72 6.83
C THR A 94 22.86 16.28 6.69
N ALA A 95 23.27 16.57 5.45
CA ALA A 95 24.58 17.16 5.18
C ALA A 95 24.60 18.65 5.54
N VAL A 96 25.42 19.02 6.53
CA VAL A 96 25.96 20.37 6.71
C VAL A 96 27.42 20.26 7.11
N SER A 97 28.26 21.04 6.43
CA SER A 97 29.70 21.15 6.65
C SER A 97 30.02 21.81 8.00
N ALA A 98 30.51 21.01 8.95
CA ALA A 98 31.51 21.32 9.98
C ALA A 98 31.36 20.29 11.11
N HIS A 99 32.45 19.64 11.47
CA HIS A 99 32.48 18.52 12.40
C HIS A 99 31.68 18.76 13.68
N THR A 100 30.59 18.01 13.86
CA THR A 100 30.04 17.73 15.19
C THR A 100 30.13 16.22 15.42
N ARG A 101 30.94 15.80 16.39
CA ARG A 101 31.04 14.41 16.83
C ARG A 101 29.64 13.98 17.32
N LYS A 102 28.96 13.04 16.64
CA LYS A 102 27.68 12.45 17.11
C LYS A 102 27.92 11.88 18.52
N LYS A 103 27.20 12.33 19.54
CA LYS A 103 27.18 11.68 20.85
C LYS A 103 26.64 10.25 20.64
N ARG A 104 27.50 9.25 20.77
CA ARG A 104 27.10 7.83 20.88
C ARG A 104 26.36 7.65 22.21
N GLY A 105 25.05 7.84 22.20
CA GLY A 105 24.19 7.60 23.34
C GLY A 105 22.79 7.21 22.86
N ARG A 106 22.15 6.28 23.57
CA ARG A 106 20.75 5.91 23.30
C ARG A 106 19.88 7.17 23.44
N LYS A 107 18.91 7.37 22.52
CA LYS A 107 17.93 8.45 22.69
C LYS A 107 17.19 8.26 24.02
N PRO A 108 16.98 9.34 24.80
CA PRO A 108 16.22 9.24 26.05
C PRO A 108 14.80 8.73 25.79
N LEU A 109 14.26 7.95 26.73
CA LEU A 109 12.89 7.47 26.64
C LEU A 109 11.89 8.62 26.81
N ASP A 110 10.67 8.49 26.25
CA ASP A 110 9.64 9.54 26.32
C ASP A 110 9.37 9.95 27.77
N PRO A 111 9.59 11.23 28.16
CA PRO A 111 9.40 11.71 29.53
C PRO A 111 7.99 11.52 30.08
N ARG A 112 7.00 11.32 29.22
CA ARG A 112 5.59 11.11 29.60
C ARG A 112 5.29 9.70 30.10
N LEU A 113 6.17 8.73 29.87
CA LEU A 113 6.00 7.39 30.43
C LEU A 113 6.25 7.42 31.95
N PRO A 114 5.48 6.68 32.76
CA PRO A 114 5.74 6.59 34.20
C PRO A 114 7.11 5.96 34.46
N ARG A 115 7.83 6.46 35.47
CA ARG A 115 9.09 5.87 35.96
C ARG A 115 8.85 5.21 37.31
N GLU A 116 9.26 3.96 37.43
CA GLU A 116 9.52 3.31 38.70
C GLU A 116 11.03 3.40 38.98
N VAL A 117 11.41 4.12 40.03
CA VAL A 117 12.82 4.33 40.38
C VAL A 117 13.26 3.24 41.35
N VAL A 118 13.98 2.24 40.84
CA VAL A 118 14.65 1.22 41.66
C VAL A 118 16.06 1.69 41.98
N ARG A 119 16.34 1.98 43.26
CA ARG A 119 17.69 2.36 43.72
C ARG A 119 18.49 1.12 44.09
N HIS A 120 19.70 1.03 43.55
CA HIS A 120 20.69 0.03 43.95
C HIS A 120 21.75 0.73 44.79
N GLU A 121 21.89 0.31 46.05
CA GLU A 121 22.89 0.87 46.96
C GLU A 121 23.98 -0.17 47.23
N LEU A 122 25.19 0.30 47.55
CA LEU A 122 26.26 -0.59 48.02
C LEU A 122 25.80 -1.33 49.28
N PRO A 123 26.23 -2.58 49.51
CA PRO A 123 26.07 -3.25 50.80
C PRO A 123 26.60 -2.36 51.93
N GLU A 124 25.95 -2.36 53.10
CA GLU A 124 26.34 -1.47 54.22
C GLU A 124 27.82 -1.62 54.61
N SER A 125 28.38 -2.83 54.52
CA SER A 125 29.79 -3.12 54.79
C SER A 125 30.76 -2.42 53.84
N GLU A 126 30.31 -2.05 52.64
CA GLU A 126 31.11 -1.41 51.59
C GLU A 126 30.91 0.11 51.56
N ARG A 127 30.09 0.67 52.46
CA ARG A 127 29.84 2.12 52.54
C ARG A 127 30.89 2.85 53.36
N PHE A 128 32.10 2.29 53.49
CA PHE A 128 33.22 2.90 54.19
C PHE A 128 34.44 2.98 53.27
N CYS A 129 35.19 4.08 53.38
CA CYS A 129 36.40 4.30 52.62
C CYS A 129 37.47 3.28 53.01
N GLY A 130 38.00 2.53 52.04
CA GLY A 130 39.05 1.54 52.28
C GLY A 130 40.40 2.13 52.73
N HIS A 131 40.58 3.45 52.62
CA HIS A 131 41.83 4.13 53.01
C HIS A 131 41.79 4.70 54.44
N ASP A 132 40.67 5.29 54.85
CA ASP A 132 40.58 6.03 56.14
C ASP A 132 39.39 5.61 57.03
N GLY A 133 38.57 4.67 56.57
CA GLY A 133 37.45 4.11 57.35
C GLY A 133 36.24 5.03 57.52
N HIS A 134 36.23 6.24 56.93
CA HIS A 134 35.06 7.12 57.02
C HIS A 134 33.90 6.60 56.18
N ALA A 135 32.67 6.92 56.60
CA ALA A 135 31.47 6.61 55.83
C ALA A 135 31.46 7.36 54.49
N LEU A 136 31.19 6.64 53.40
CA LEU A 136 31.03 7.23 52.07
C LEU A 136 29.75 8.06 52.00
N VAL A 137 29.82 9.19 51.30
CA VAL A 137 28.67 10.08 51.08
C VAL A 137 28.15 9.95 49.66
N GLU A 138 26.84 10.08 49.48
CA GLU A 138 26.22 10.05 48.16
C GLU A 138 26.57 11.32 47.37
N ILE A 139 27.20 11.17 46.20
CA ILE A 139 27.61 12.29 45.34
C ILE A 139 26.85 12.36 44.01
N GLY A 140 26.10 11.31 43.66
CA GLY A 140 25.34 11.24 42.41
C GLY A 140 24.86 9.82 42.13
N VAL A 141 24.02 9.70 41.10
CA VAL A 141 23.49 8.42 40.62
C VAL A 141 23.79 8.26 39.14
N GLU A 142 24.25 7.07 38.74
CA GLU A 142 24.28 6.68 37.34
C GLU A 142 22.91 6.11 36.95
N THR A 143 22.23 6.74 36.00
CA THR A 143 20.88 6.33 35.57
C THR A 143 20.93 5.49 34.31
N SER A 144 20.35 4.30 34.36
CA SER A 144 20.03 3.47 33.19
C SER A 144 18.53 3.23 33.14
N GLU A 145 17.89 3.59 32.03
CA GLU A 145 16.45 3.38 31.82
C GLU A 145 16.18 2.10 31.03
N GLN A 146 15.13 1.37 31.43
CA GLN A 146 14.61 0.19 30.73
C GLN A 146 13.09 0.34 30.56
N LEU A 147 12.53 -0.29 29.53
CA LEU A 147 11.09 -0.39 29.35
C LEU A 147 10.60 -1.67 30.03
N ASP A 148 9.75 -1.52 31.04
CA ASP A 148 9.00 -2.63 31.63
C ASP A 148 7.57 -2.68 31.06
N VAL A 149 6.99 -3.87 30.94
CA VAL A 149 5.64 -4.09 30.40
C VAL A 149 4.76 -4.72 31.47
N ILE A 150 3.86 -3.92 32.05
CA ILE A 150 2.79 -4.41 32.91
C ILE A 150 1.71 -5.06 32.03
N PRO A 151 1.41 -6.36 32.19
CA PRO A 151 0.43 -7.05 31.35
C PRO A 151 -0.98 -6.44 31.42
N GLU A 152 -1.75 -6.64 30.36
CA GLU A 152 -3.15 -6.20 30.29
C GLU A 152 -4.01 -6.83 31.40
N GLN A 153 -5.00 -6.09 31.89
CA GLN A 153 -5.97 -6.58 32.88
C GLN A 153 -7.36 -6.68 32.25
N ILE A 154 -8.04 -7.82 32.47
CA ILE A 154 -9.43 -8.04 32.07
C ILE A 154 -10.32 -8.09 33.31
N ARG A 155 -11.45 -7.37 33.26
CA ARG A 155 -12.46 -7.35 34.34
C ARG A 155 -13.87 -7.48 33.79
N VAL A 156 -14.77 -8.03 34.60
CA VAL A 156 -16.20 -8.08 34.32
C VAL A 156 -16.86 -6.81 34.86
N ILE A 157 -17.55 -6.06 34.00
CA ILE A 157 -18.39 -4.94 34.43
C ILE A 157 -19.82 -5.45 34.61
N GLN A 158 -20.24 -5.61 35.86
CA GLN A 158 -21.61 -6.00 36.20
C GLN A 158 -22.51 -4.77 36.27
N HIS A 159 -23.49 -4.67 35.37
CA HIS A 159 -24.50 -3.62 35.41
C HIS A 159 -25.74 -4.10 36.15
N GLN A 160 -25.95 -3.58 37.37
CA GLN A 160 -27.17 -3.84 38.14
C GLN A 160 -28.20 -2.74 37.87
N ARG A 161 -29.42 -3.13 37.45
CA ARG A 161 -30.51 -2.20 37.15
C ARG A 161 -31.53 -2.26 38.27
N VAL A 162 -31.66 -1.16 39.01
CA VAL A 162 -32.58 -1.06 40.14
C VAL A 162 -34.03 -1.09 39.63
N LYS A 163 -34.86 -1.89 40.28
CA LYS A 163 -36.31 -1.96 40.09
C LYS A 163 -36.98 -1.25 41.25
N TYR A 164 -38.00 -0.46 40.95
CA TYR A 164 -38.84 0.23 41.93
C TYR A 164 -40.26 -0.30 41.79
N ALA A 165 -40.98 -0.41 42.90
CA ALA A 165 -42.40 -0.81 42.92
C ALA A 165 -43.20 0.21 43.75
N CYS A 166 -44.47 0.47 43.40
CA CYS A 166 -45.32 1.28 44.28
C CYS A 166 -45.59 0.47 45.56
N PRO A 167 -45.41 1.04 46.76
CA PRO A 167 -45.86 0.38 47.99
C PRO A 167 -47.40 0.30 48.08
N CYS A 168 -48.10 1.08 47.25
CA CYS A 168 -49.56 1.23 47.27
C CYS A 168 -50.32 0.21 46.41
N CYS A 169 -49.68 -0.36 45.39
CA CYS A 169 -50.31 -1.28 44.45
C CYS A 169 -49.28 -2.15 43.72
N ASP A 170 -49.65 -3.39 43.41
CA ASP A 170 -48.78 -4.35 42.71
C ASP A 170 -48.57 -4.02 41.22
N LEU A 171 -49.16 -2.94 40.72
CA LEU A 171 -49.14 -2.55 39.30
C LEU A 171 -48.00 -1.57 38.96
N GLY A 172 -47.33 -0.98 39.96
CA GLY A 172 -46.41 0.15 39.77
C GLY A 172 -44.92 -0.20 39.59
N ILE A 173 -44.56 -1.30 38.91
CA ILE A 173 -43.15 -1.69 38.76
C ILE A 173 -42.46 -0.88 37.65
N LYS A 174 -41.39 -0.16 38.00
CA LYS A 174 -40.51 0.57 37.06
C LYS A 174 -39.09 0.03 37.14
N VAL A 175 -38.46 -0.22 35.99
CA VAL A 175 -37.07 -0.70 35.91
C VAL A 175 -36.21 0.38 35.27
N THR A 176 -35.11 0.74 35.93
CA THR A 176 -34.12 1.68 35.38
C THR A 176 -33.70 1.21 33.98
N PRO A 177 -33.79 2.02 32.91
CA PRO A 177 -33.45 1.58 31.55
C PRO A 177 -31.95 1.22 31.44
N PRO A 178 -31.56 0.32 30.53
CA PRO A 178 -30.14 0.04 30.30
C PRO A 178 -29.49 1.24 29.61
N PRO A 179 -28.20 1.52 29.87
CA PRO A 179 -27.48 2.51 29.08
C PRO A 179 -27.41 2.08 27.61
N PRO A 180 -27.49 3.03 26.66
CA PRO A 180 -27.32 2.73 25.24
C PRO A 180 -25.91 2.21 24.99
N ARG A 181 -25.81 1.15 24.16
CA ARG A 181 -24.54 0.51 23.80
C ARG A 181 -24.54 0.15 22.33
N ILE A 182 -23.36 0.10 21.74
CA ILE A 182 -23.17 -0.22 20.32
C ILE A 182 -23.73 -1.61 19.96
N ILE A 183 -23.58 -2.57 20.88
CA ILE A 183 -24.24 -3.87 20.79
C ILE A 183 -25.12 -4.03 22.04
N PRO A 184 -26.45 -3.92 21.89
CA PRO A 184 -27.38 -4.19 22.98
C PRO A 184 -27.15 -5.58 23.56
N ARG A 185 -26.95 -5.67 24.89
CA ARG A 185 -26.63 -6.92 25.60
C ARG A 185 -25.38 -7.65 25.09
N GLY A 186 -24.49 -6.97 24.36
CA GLY A 186 -23.20 -7.50 23.91
C GLY A 186 -22.27 -7.90 25.08
N LEU A 187 -21.38 -8.85 24.81
CA LEU A 187 -20.41 -9.37 25.78
C LEU A 187 -19.28 -8.37 26.08
N PHE A 188 -18.83 -7.65 25.06
CA PHE A 188 -17.70 -6.74 25.15
C PHE A 188 -18.17 -5.29 25.35
N THR A 189 -17.43 -4.54 26.16
CA THR A 189 -17.57 -3.09 26.27
C THR A 189 -17.02 -2.40 25.02
N GLU A 190 -17.35 -1.12 24.84
CA GLU A 190 -16.87 -0.29 23.74
C GLU A 190 -15.33 -0.23 23.72
N SER A 191 -14.70 -0.12 24.90
CA SER A 191 -13.24 -0.11 25.02
C SER A 191 -12.61 -1.48 24.72
N ALA A 192 -13.28 -2.59 25.06
CA ALA A 192 -12.82 -3.93 24.68
C ALA A 192 -12.98 -4.15 23.17
N LEU A 193 -14.08 -3.70 22.56
CA LEU A 193 -14.28 -3.75 21.11
C LEU A 193 -13.22 -2.91 20.39
N ALA A 194 -12.92 -1.70 20.87
CA ALA A 194 -11.85 -0.87 20.33
C ALA A 194 -10.48 -1.56 20.37
N TRP A 195 -10.16 -2.25 21.48
CA TRP A 195 -8.92 -3.04 21.60
C TRP A 195 -8.87 -4.17 20.58
N ILE A 196 -9.95 -4.95 20.45
CA ILE A 196 -10.05 -6.07 19.49
C ILE A 196 -9.88 -5.59 18.04
N ILE A 197 -10.57 -4.49 17.69
CA ILE A 197 -10.54 -3.89 16.36
C ILE A 197 -9.14 -3.35 16.07
N THR A 198 -8.54 -2.61 17.00
CA THR A 198 -7.16 -2.10 16.85
C THR A 198 -6.18 -3.25 16.64
N GLY A 199 -6.25 -4.30 17.47
CA GLY A 199 -5.46 -5.52 17.31
C GLY A 199 -5.53 -6.12 15.91
N LYS A 200 -6.74 -6.19 15.33
CA LYS A 200 -6.94 -6.78 14.00
C LYS A 200 -6.54 -5.85 12.86
N TYR A 201 -7.02 -4.61 12.87
CA TYR A 201 -7.02 -3.72 11.72
C TYR A 201 -5.83 -2.76 11.69
N GLN A 202 -5.17 -2.54 12.83
CA GLN A 202 -3.89 -1.82 12.89
C GLN A 202 -2.71 -2.79 12.94
N PHE A 203 -2.76 -3.79 13.81
CA PHE A 203 -1.63 -4.70 14.07
C PHE A 203 -1.71 -6.05 13.34
N GLY A 204 -2.77 -6.28 12.57
CA GLY A 204 -2.90 -7.49 11.74
C GLY A 204 -3.11 -8.78 12.53
N MET A 205 -3.49 -8.71 13.81
CA MET A 205 -3.69 -9.90 14.66
C MET A 205 -5.03 -10.59 14.33
N PRO A 206 -5.03 -11.86 13.83
CA PRO A 206 -6.27 -12.58 13.52
C PRO A 206 -7.14 -12.78 14.76
N ILE A 207 -8.47 -12.79 14.57
CA ILE A 207 -9.46 -12.91 15.66
C ILE A 207 -9.24 -14.16 16.52
N TYR A 208 -8.86 -15.30 15.93
CA TYR A 208 -8.62 -16.51 16.71
C TYR A 208 -7.41 -16.40 17.65
N ARG A 209 -6.39 -15.61 17.27
CA ARG A 209 -5.23 -15.34 18.14
C ARG A 209 -5.63 -14.41 19.29
N GLN A 210 -6.45 -13.40 18.99
CA GLN A 210 -7.00 -12.53 20.02
C GLN A 210 -7.89 -13.29 21.00
N ALA A 211 -8.76 -14.19 20.51
CA ALA A 211 -9.56 -15.06 21.36
C ALA A 211 -8.67 -15.96 22.24
N GLY A 212 -7.57 -16.49 21.69
CA GLY A 212 -6.55 -17.21 22.46
C GLY A 212 -5.88 -16.35 23.55
N LEU A 213 -5.60 -15.07 23.25
CA LEU A 213 -5.06 -14.12 24.24
C LEU A 213 -6.05 -13.88 25.38
N LEU A 214 -7.33 -13.66 25.05
CA LEU A 214 -8.37 -13.43 26.06
C LEU A 214 -8.54 -14.62 27.02
N ARG A 215 -8.39 -15.85 26.53
CA ARG A 215 -8.45 -17.07 27.37
C ARG A 215 -7.39 -17.12 28.47
N ARG A 216 -6.28 -16.40 28.34
CA ARG A 216 -5.25 -16.32 29.41
C ARG A 216 -5.79 -15.73 30.71
N PHE A 217 -6.87 -14.96 30.63
CA PHE A 217 -7.49 -14.30 31.77
C PHE A 217 -8.71 -15.06 32.31
N GLY A 218 -8.95 -16.29 31.83
CA GLY A 218 -10.06 -17.15 32.23
C GLY A 218 -11.28 -17.08 31.28
N GLY A 219 -12.11 -18.13 31.35
CA GLY A 219 -13.30 -18.30 30.50
C GLY A 219 -13.02 -18.88 29.11
N ASP A 220 -14.06 -19.42 28.46
CA ASP A 220 -13.98 -19.88 27.07
C ASP A 220 -14.64 -18.87 26.13
N ILE A 221 -13.85 -17.91 25.65
CA ILE A 221 -14.29 -16.96 24.63
C ILE A 221 -14.03 -17.57 23.25
N SER A 222 -15.11 -17.94 22.56
CA SER A 222 -15.00 -18.45 21.20
C SER A 222 -14.59 -17.34 20.21
N SER A 223 -13.76 -17.68 19.22
CA SER A 223 -13.41 -16.80 18.11
C SER A 223 -14.64 -16.31 17.34
N ASN A 224 -15.71 -17.12 17.28
CA ASN A 224 -16.96 -16.76 16.63
C ASN A 224 -17.69 -15.63 17.38
N THR A 225 -17.72 -15.69 18.72
CA THR A 225 -18.31 -14.63 19.55
C THR A 225 -17.61 -13.28 19.32
N VAL A 226 -16.28 -13.29 19.24
CA VAL A 226 -15.49 -12.10 18.93
C VAL A 226 -15.78 -11.62 17.49
N ALA A 227 -15.75 -12.53 16.52
CA ALA A 227 -15.99 -12.21 15.11
C ALA A 227 -17.36 -11.58 14.88
N ILE A 228 -18.44 -12.15 15.44
CA ILE A 228 -19.80 -11.61 15.35
C ILE A 228 -19.87 -10.20 15.94
N SER A 229 -19.19 -9.97 17.07
CA SER A 229 -19.15 -8.65 17.71
C SER A 229 -18.46 -7.62 16.82
N VAL A 230 -17.30 -7.97 16.23
CA VAL A 230 -16.58 -7.11 15.27
C VAL A 230 -17.42 -6.81 14.04
N VAL A 231 -18.15 -7.79 13.49
CA VAL A 231 -19.03 -7.58 12.33
C VAL A 231 -20.15 -6.61 12.67
N ARG A 232 -20.82 -6.78 13.82
CA ARG A 232 -21.89 -5.86 14.26
C ARG A 232 -21.39 -4.42 14.40
N VAL A 233 -20.19 -4.24 14.99
CA VAL A 233 -19.58 -2.90 15.09
C VAL A 233 -19.29 -2.33 13.70
N GLY A 234 -18.61 -3.07 12.82
CA GLY A 234 -18.28 -2.57 11.49
C GLY A 234 -19.51 -2.17 10.68
N LEU A 235 -20.60 -2.92 10.77
CA LEU A 235 -21.87 -2.54 10.12
C LEU A 235 -22.53 -1.33 10.78
N ALA A 236 -22.51 -1.22 12.11
CA ALA A 236 -23.08 -0.08 12.82
C ALA A 236 -22.38 1.25 12.48
N THR A 237 -21.11 1.21 12.09
CA THR A 237 -20.35 2.41 11.69
C THR A 237 -20.68 2.95 10.29
N GLN A 238 -21.58 2.31 9.53
CA GLN A 238 -21.90 2.68 8.15
C GLN A 238 -22.29 4.16 7.96
N PRO A 239 -23.07 4.82 8.84
CA PRO A 239 -23.38 6.25 8.67
C PRO A 239 -22.14 7.14 8.65
N VAL A 240 -21.14 6.84 9.50
CA VAL A 240 -19.86 7.57 9.53
C VAL A 240 -19.06 7.30 8.26
N ILE A 241 -19.04 6.06 7.77
CA ILE A 241 -18.40 5.69 6.50
C ILE A 241 -19.03 6.44 5.32
N ASN A 242 -20.35 6.61 5.30
CA ASN A 242 -21.04 7.36 4.25
C ASN A 242 -20.60 8.83 4.24
N LEU A 243 -20.57 9.49 5.41
CA LEU A 243 -20.11 10.88 5.52
C LEU A 243 -18.62 11.06 5.16
N MET A 244 -17.78 10.08 5.52
CA MET A 244 -16.38 10.04 5.05
C MET A 244 -16.31 9.93 3.53
N ARG A 245 -17.18 9.12 2.91
CA ARG A 245 -17.23 8.95 1.45
C ARG A 245 -17.64 10.25 0.78
N ASP A 246 -18.69 10.89 1.26
CA ASP A 246 -19.18 12.15 0.70
C ASP A 246 -18.08 13.23 0.79
N THR A 247 -17.40 13.33 1.93
CA THR A 247 -16.26 14.26 2.10
C THR A 247 -15.10 13.93 1.15
N LEU A 248 -14.79 12.64 0.92
CA LEU A 248 -13.72 12.23 0.00
C LEU A 248 -14.06 12.62 -1.44
N LEU A 249 -15.31 12.47 -1.86
CA LEU A 249 -15.75 12.71 -3.23
C LEU A 249 -15.79 14.21 -3.61
N GLU A 250 -15.84 15.10 -2.61
CA GLU A 250 -15.70 16.54 -2.78
C GLU A 250 -14.24 17.01 -2.94
N ALA A 251 -13.26 16.12 -2.75
CA ALA A 251 -11.85 16.48 -2.84
C ALA A 251 -11.41 16.78 -4.28
N ASP A 252 -10.50 17.75 -4.43
CA ASP A 252 -9.90 18.13 -5.71
C ASP A 252 -8.91 17.08 -6.25
N LEU A 253 -8.44 16.17 -5.39
CA LEU A 253 -7.53 15.09 -5.73
C LEU A 253 -7.95 13.82 -5.01
N ILE A 254 -8.18 12.76 -5.77
CA ILE A 254 -8.55 11.43 -5.30
C ILE A 254 -7.56 10.43 -5.88
N TYR A 255 -7.20 9.43 -5.09
CA TYR A 255 -6.43 8.28 -5.52
C TYR A 255 -7.30 7.04 -5.55
N GLY A 256 -6.97 6.10 -6.42
CA GLY A 256 -7.63 4.81 -6.52
C GLY A 256 -6.63 3.67 -6.66
N ASP A 257 -6.88 2.58 -5.94
CA ASP A 257 -6.18 1.30 -6.11
C ASP A 257 -7.11 0.15 -5.71
N GLU A 258 -6.76 -1.08 -6.08
CA GLU A 258 -7.52 -2.26 -5.68
C GLU A 258 -6.64 -3.47 -5.46
N THR A 259 -7.03 -4.28 -4.47
CA THR A 259 -6.37 -5.55 -4.18
C THR A 259 -7.36 -6.68 -4.13
N THR A 260 -6.88 -7.88 -4.45
CA THR A 260 -7.69 -9.08 -4.42
C THR A 260 -8.15 -9.41 -3.00
N PHE A 261 -9.32 -10.02 -2.88
CA PHE A 261 -9.79 -10.54 -1.63
C PHE A 261 -10.63 -11.79 -1.88
N GLN A 262 -10.74 -12.66 -0.88
CA GLN A 262 -11.53 -13.88 -1.01
C GLN A 262 -12.63 -13.85 0.06
N VAL A 263 -13.86 -14.12 -0.37
CA VAL A 263 -15.02 -14.21 0.51
C VAL A 263 -15.70 -15.54 0.27
N LEU A 264 -15.79 -16.36 1.32
CA LEU A 264 -16.17 -17.77 1.16
C LEU A 264 -17.66 -17.95 0.89
N LYS A 265 -18.51 -17.22 1.61
CA LYS A 265 -19.97 -17.34 1.53
C LYS A 265 -20.59 -16.18 0.76
N GLU A 266 -20.26 -16.10 -0.52
CA GLU A 266 -20.91 -15.21 -1.47
C GLU A 266 -22.07 -15.94 -2.17
N PRO A 267 -23.31 -15.40 -2.13
CA PRO A 267 -24.45 -16.02 -2.81
C PRO A 267 -24.20 -16.23 -4.30
N GLY A 268 -24.40 -17.46 -4.79
CA GLY A 268 -24.24 -17.80 -6.20
C GLY A 268 -22.79 -17.80 -6.73
N ARG A 269 -21.78 -17.76 -5.86
CA ARG A 269 -20.36 -17.79 -6.26
C ARG A 269 -19.60 -18.90 -5.56
N ARG A 270 -18.58 -19.45 -6.25
CA ARG A 270 -17.68 -20.45 -5.66
C ARG A 270 -16.77 -19.78 -4.63
N PRO A 271 -16.44 -20.42 -3.50
CA PRO A 271 -15.57 -19.84 -2.47
C PRO A 271 -14.18 -19.41 -2.95
N GLN A 272 -13.65 -20.01 -4.01
CA GLN A 272 -12.33 -19.68 -4.60
C GLN A 272 -12.38 -18.48 -5.56
N THR A 273 -13.57 -17.91 -5.80
CA THR A 273 -13.71 -16.79 -6.72
C THR A 273 -13.06 -15.54 -6.12
N LYS A 274 -12.33 -14.78 -6.95
CA LYS A 274 -11.72 -13.52 -6.52
C LYS A 274 -12.78 -12.43 -6.37
N SER A 275 -12.76 -11.80 -5.22
CA SER A 275 -13.42 -10.54 -4.90
C SER A 275 -12.36 -9.46 -4.72
N TYR A 276 -12.75 -8.22 -4.44
CA TYR A 276 -11.83 -7.09 -4.42
C TYR A 276 -12.13 -6.15 -3.26
N VAL A 277 -11.07 -5.60 -2.69
CA VAL A 277 -11.15 -4.44 -1.81
C VAL A 277 -10.53 -3.28 -2.57
N TRP A 278 -11.34 -2.26 -2.80
CA TRP A 278 -10.95 -1.01 -3.43
C TRP A 278 -10.52 -0.04 -2.36
N ALA A 279 -9.43 0.67 -2.59
CA ALA A 279 -8.97 1.75 -1.77
C ALA A 279 -9.12 3.08 -2.50
N GLN A 280 -9.74 4.03 -1.81
CA GLN A 280 -9.85 5.41 -2.21
C GLN A 280 -9.24 6.27 -1.12
N MET A 281 -8.45 7.28 -1.50
CA MET A 281 -8.00 8.29 -0.56
C MET A 281 -8.02 9.66 -1.22
N ASN A 282 -8.22 10.71 -0.44
CA ASN A 282 -8.08 12.07 -0.92
C ASN A 282 -6.65 12.60 -0.74
N GLY A 283 -6.28 13.53 -1.61
CA GLY A 283 -5.06 14.32 -1.53
C GLY A 283 -5.28 15.78 -1.10
N SER A 284 -6.55 16.21 -0.95
CA SER A 284 -6.93 17.51 -0.41
C SER A 284 -8.06 17.39 0.62
N GLY A 285 -8.16 18.36 1.53
CA GLY A 285 -9.08 18.31 2.67
C GLY A 285 -8.57 17.44 3.83
N PRO A 286 -9.43 17.10 4.80
CA PRO A 286 -9.09 16.19 5.89
C PRO A 286 -8.68 14.81 5.35
N PRO A 287 -7.55 14.22 5.78
CA PRO A 287 -7.09 12.93 5.26
C PRO A 287 -8.11 11.80 5.48
N ILE A 288 -8.53 11.14 4.41
CA ILE A 288 -9.47 10.01 4.40
C ILE A 288 -8.82 8.83 3.67
N ARG A 289 -8.99 7.63 4.24
CA ARG A 289 -8.63 6.34 3.65
C ARG A 289 -9.87 5.46 3.70
N LEU A 290 -10.47 5.22 2.54
CA LEU A 290 -11.69 4.44 2.39
C LEU A 290 -11.41 3.12 1.69
N PHE A 291 -11.86 2.04 2.32
CA PHE A 291 -11.82 0.69 1.78
C PHE A 291 -13.24 0.26 1.51
N THR A 292 -13.48 -0.26 0.30
CA THR A 292 -14.79 -0.81 -0.08
C THR A 292 -14.63 -2.21 -0.66
N TYR A 293 -15.34 -3.17 -0.08
CA TYR A 293 -15.43 -4.51 -0.63
C TYR A 293 -16.43 -4.58 -1.78
N THR A 294 -16.08 -5.33 -2.82
CA THR A 294 -16.98 -5.68 -3.94
C THR A 294 -16.72 -7.11 -4.40
N PRO A 295 -17.72 -7.81 -4.98
CA PRO A 295 -17.54 -9.16 -5.48
C PRO A 295 -16.69 -9.22 -6.76
N GLY A 296 -16.49 -8.13 -7.51
CA GLY A 296 -15.76 -8.16 -8.79
C GLY A 296 -14.90 -6.92 -9.07
N ARG A 297 -13.97 -7.06 -10.02
CA ARG A 297 -13.04 -5.98 -10.45
C ARG A 297 -13.59 -5.08 -11.57
N GLY A 298 -14.78 -5.37 -12.09
CA GLY A 298 -15.28 -4.76 -13.33
C GLY A 298 -15.89 -3.37 -13.15
N ALA A 299 -16.16 -2.71 -14.28
CA ALA A 299 -16.64 -1.33 -14.33
C ALA A 299 -17.91 -1.09 -13.52
N LYS A 300 -18.84 -2.06 -13.55
CA LYS A 300 -20.07 -2.04 -12.75
C LYS A 300 -19.80 -1.78 -11.27
N HIS A 301 -18.74 -2.36 -10.71
CA HIS A 301 -18.42 -2.22 -9.28
C HIS A 301 -17.67 -0.92 -9.01
N ALA A 302 -16.69 -0.58 -9.85
CA ALA A 302 -15.90 0.62 -9.65
C ALA A 302 -16.70 1.91 -9.88
N ALA A 303 -17.61 1.95 -10.86
CA ALA A 303 -18.44 3.12 -11.14
C ALA A 303 -19.21 3.59 -9.89
N GLN A 304 -19.80 2.66 -9.14
CA GLN A 304 -20.55 2.97 -7.90
C GLN A 304 -19.67 3.66 -6.84
N LEU A 305 -18.36 3.40 -6.83
CA LEU A 305 -17.44 3.99 -5.86
C LEU A 305 -17.18 5.48 -6.12
N TYR A 306 -17.34 5.92 -7.37
CA TYR A 306 -17.07 7.30 -7.80
C TYR A 306 -18.36 8.09 -8.14
N VAL A 307 -19.55 7.50 -7.99
CA VAL A 307 -20.82 8.24 -8.11
C VAL A 307 -20.84 9.42 -7.13
N GLY A 308 -21.04 10.62 -7.65
CA GLY A 308 -21.06 11.87 -6.88
C GLY A 308 -19.69 12.53 -6.72
N VAL A 309 -18.63 12.01 -7.35
CA VAL A 309 -17.33 12.69 -7.40
C VAL A 309 -17.46 14.06 -8.05
N LYS A 310 -16.77 15.06 -7.47
CA LYS A 310 -16.70 16.41 -7.99
C LYS A 310 -16.14 16.44 -9.42
N PRO A 311 -16.90 16.93 -10.42
CA PRO A 311 -16.40 17.09 -11.78
C PRO A 311 -15.15 17.98 -11.82
N GLY A 312 -14.19 17.62 -12.66
CA GLY A 312 -12.91 18.32 -12.77
C GLY A 312 -11.88 17.98 -11.67
N ALA A 313 -12.24 17.18 -10.66
CA ALA A 313 -11.27 16.66 -9.71
C ALA A 313 -10.22 15.76 -10.41
N ALA A 314 -9.01 15.71 -9.84
CA ALA A 314 -7.94 14.85 -10.34
C ALA A 314 -8.05 13.44 -9.75
N LEU A 315 -7.91 12.43 -10.61
CA LEU A 315 -7.87 11.03 -10.23
C LEU A 315 -6.47 10.47 -10.51
N MET A 316 -5.73 10.08 -9.46
CA MET A 316 -4.43 9.41 -9.57
C MET A 316 -4.60 7.90 -9.36
N THR A 317 -4.27 7.10 -10.37
CA THR A 317 -4.37 5.63 -10.30
C THR A 317 -3.16 4.98 -10.94
N ASP A 318 -3.11 3.65 -10.89
CA ASP A 318 -2.25 2.89 -11.79
C ASP A 318 -2.73 2.99 -13.26
N GLY A 319 -2.10 2.22 -14.14
CA GLY A 319 -2.45 2.18 -15.57
C GLY A 319 -3.60 1.25 -15.92
N TYR A 320 -4.45 0.84 -14.97
CA TYR A 320 -5.58 -0.03 -15.26
C TYR A 320 -6.67 0.73 -16.03
N GLU A 321 -7.03 0.19 -17.21
CA GLU A 321 -7.92 0.85 -18.18
C GLU A 321 -9.31 1.19 -17.61
N LEU A 322 -9.74 0.46 -16.58
CA LEU A 322 -11.00 0.72 -15.91
C LEU A 322 -11.11 2.17 -15.39
N TYR A 323 -10.02 2.71 -14.85
CA TYR A 323 -10.00 4.07 -14.33
C TYR A 323 -10.10 5.12 -15.43
N SER A 324 -9.68 4.81 -16.67
CA SER A 324 -9.90 5.71 -17.82
C SER A 324 -11.39 5.92 -18.07
N GLY A 325 -12.19 4.85 -18.00
CA GLY A 325 -13.64 4.92 -18.16
C GLY A 325 -14.30 5.75 -17.06
N ILE A 326 -13.90 5.51 -15.80
CA ILE A 326 -14.38 6.29 -14.65
C ILE A 326 -14.04 7.77 -14.81
N ALA A 327 -12.81 8.09 -15.21
CA ALA A 327 -12.41 9.46 -15.42
C ALA A 327 -13.17 10.13 -16.57
N HIS A 328 -13.46 9.40 -17.64
CA HIS A 328 -14.30 9.89 -18.73
C HIS A 328 -15.73 10.18 -18.25
N ASP A 329 -16.39 9.17 -17.67
CA ASP A 329 -17.81 9.23 -17.28
C ASP A 329 -18.09 10.31 -16.25
N HIS A 330 -17.12 10.59 -15.37
CA HIS A 330 -17.23 11.58 -14.30
C HIS A 330 -16.46 12.89 -14.57
N GLN A 331 -15.96 13.11 -15.79
CA GLN A 331 -15.25 14.33 -16.20
C GLN A 331 -14.04 14.67 -15.30
N LEU A 332 -13.26 13.65 -14.94
CA LEU A 332 -12.09 13.77 -14.07
C LEU A 332 -10.80 14.01 -14.85
N VAL A 333 -9.86 14.68 -14.20
CA VAL A 333 -8.48 14.81 -14.67
C VAL A 333 -7.72 13.53 -14.32
N HIS A 334 -7.66 12.57 -15.25
CA HIS A 334 -6.91 11.32 -15.02
C HIS A 334 -5.40 11.54 -15.06
N LEU A 335 -4.72 11.21 -13.96
CA LEU A 335 -3.28 11.23 -13.80
C LEU A 335 -2.73 9.80 -13.78
N GLY A 336 -1.61 9.60 -14.46
CA GLY A 336 -0.91 8.30 -14.51
C GLY A 336 0.19 8.18 -13.46
N CYS A 337 0.42 6.97 -12.96
CA CYS A 337 1.50 6.70 -12.00
C CYS A 337 2.87 6.45 -12.69
N TRP A 338 3.82 7.38 -12.52
CA TRP A 338 5.18 7.21 -13.04
C TRP A 338 5.96 6.06 -12.40
N ALA A 339 5.62 5.67 -11.16
CA ALA A 339 6.29 4.55 -10.49
C ALA A 339 5.98 3.22 -11.20
N HIS A 340 4.74 3.03 -11.65
CA HIS A 340 4.34 1.88 -12.47
C HIS A 340 5.03 1.87 -13.83
N SER A 341 5.15 3.03 -14.48
CA SER A 341 5.88 3.15 -15.76
C SER A 341 7.37 2.81 -15.59
N ARG A 342 8.01 3.36 -14.55
CA ARG A 342 9.41 3.04 -14.21
C ARG A 342 9.60 1.54 -13.95
N ARG A 343 8.69 0.91 -13.21
CA ARG A 343 8.74 -0.52 -12.88
C ARG A 343 8.76 -1.40 -14.13
N ALA A 344 8.04 -1.01 -15.19
CA ALA A 344 8.07 -1.74 -16.46
C ALA A 344 9.47 -1.71 -17.11
N PHE A 345 10.15 -0.57 -17.10
CA PHE A 345 11.53 -0.46 -17.60
C PHE A 345 12.55 -1.18 -16.72
N VAL A 346 12.38 -1.17 -15.39
CA VAL A 346 13.21 -1.96 -14.47
C VAL A 346 13.08 -3.45 -14.79
N LYS A 347 11.85 -3.96 -14.96
CA LYS A 347 11.62 -5.35 -15.37
C LYS A 347 12.26 -5.70 -16.72
N ALA A 348 12.30 -4.75 -17.65
CA ALA A 348 12.97 -4.92 -18.94
C ALA A 348 14.50 -4.91 -18.82
N GLU A 349 15.09 -4.04 -17.99
CA GLU A 349 16.53 -4.07 -17.69
C GLU A 349 16.92 -5.37 -16.96
N ASP A 350 15.98 -5.93 -16.21
CA ASP A 350 16.22 -7.09 -15.38
C ASP A 350 16.42 -8.41 -16.13
N THR A 351 15.99 -8.47 -17.39
CA THR A 351 16.27 -9.58 -18.31
C THR A 351 17.68 -9.50 -18.92
N VAL A 352 18.36 -8.36 -18.77
CA VAL A 352 19.73 -8.12 -19.23
C VAL A 352 20.73 -8.47 -18.12
N PRO A 353 21.80 -9.24 -18.41
CA PRO A 353 22.86 -9.54 -17.45
C PRO A 353 23.46 -8.27 -16.85
N LYS A 354 23.75 -8.27 -15.53
CA LYS A 354 24.26 -7.07 -14.83
C LYS A 354 25.48 -6.43 -15.50
N ALA A 355 26.41 -7.24 -16.00
CA ALA A 355 27.62 -6.77 -16.70
C ALA A 355 27.34 -6.01 -18.01
N ALA A 356 26.16 -6.24 -18.63
CA ALA A 356 25.74 -5.59 -19.87
C ALA A 356 24.80 -4.38 -19.63
N ARG A 357 24.52 -4.03 -18.36
CA ARG A 357 23.69 -2.87 -18.00
C ARG A 357 24.54 -1.60 -18.00
N THR A 358 24.76 -1.04 -19.18
CA THR A 358 25.47 0.23 -19.34
C THR A 358 24.51 1.42 -19.23
N PRO A 359 24.99 2.65 -18.97
CA PRO A 359 24.16 3.85 -19.01
C PRO A 359 23.45 4.08 -20.35
N ASP A 360 24.00 3.54 -21.44
CA ASP A 360 23.46 3.66 -22.80
C ASP A 360 22.37 2.62 -23.12
N LEU A 361 22.24 1.57 -22.30
CA LEU A 361 21.16 0.60 -22.43
C LEU A 361 19.82 1.33 -22.36
N LEU A 362 18.95 1.09 -23.35
CA LEU A 362 17.73 1.88 -23.53
C LEU A 362 16.81 1.87 -22.29
N SER A 363 16.62 0.71 -21.65
CA SER A 363 15.86 0.61 -20.38
C SER A 363 16.51 1.43 -19.26
N THR A 364 17.84 1.40 -19.13
CA THR A 364 18.59 2.21 -18.16
C THR A 364 18.43 3.71 -18.42
N ARG A 365 18.46 4.14 -19.69
CA ARG A 365 18.21 5.55 -20.07
C ARG A 365 16.83 6.02 -19.62
N PHE A 366 15.78 5.24 -19.87
CA PHE A 366 14.43 5.55 -19.37
C PHE A 366 14.37 5.61 -17.83
N ILE A 367 14.95 4.61 -17.14
CA ILE A 367 14.98 4.58 -15.67
C ILE A 367 15.65 5.83 -15.11
N ASN A 368 16.78 6.25 -15.69
CA ASN A 368 17.52 7.43 -15.25
C ASN A 368 16.75 8.74 -15.51
N LEU A 369 16.12 8.87 -16.68
CA LEU A 369 15.29 10.04 -16.99
C LEU A 369 14.07 10.14 -16.07
N ILE A 370 13.39 9.02 -15.80
CA ILE A 370 12.28 9.00 -14.84
C ILE A 370 12.80 9.30 -13.42
N GLY A 371 13.98 8.78 -13.07
CA GLY A 371 14.65 9.09 -11.81
C GLY A 371 14.89 10.60 -11.61
N LYS A 372 15.25 11.33 -12.67
CA LYS A 372 15.37 12.80 -12.64
C LYS A 372 14.04 13.49 -12.30
N LEU A 373 12.90 12.97 -12.77
CA LEU A 373 11.59 13.50 -12.42
C LEU A 373 11.31 13.32 -10.92
N PHE A 374 11.51 12.11 -10.40
CA PHE A 374 11.33 11.83 -8.98
C PHE A 374 12.29 12.62 -8.07
N ALA A 375 13.54 12.83 -8.50
CA ALA A 375 14.49 13.66 -7.77
C ALA A 375 14.02 15.13 -7.66
N ALA A 376 13.42 15.67 -8.73
CA ALA A 376 12.82 17.00 -8.69
C ALA A 376 11.63 17.06 -7.71
N GLU A 377 10.77 16.04 -7.72
CA GLU A 377 9.63 15.95 -6.80
C GLU A 377 10.08 15.84 -5.34
N ALA A 378 11.05 14.97 -5.03
CA ALA A 378 11.62 14.83 -3.70
C ALA A 378 12.19 16.16 -3.17
N ARG A 379 12.94 16.89 -4.00
CA ARG A 379 13.48 18.22 -3.66
C ARG A 379 12.39 19.25 -3.35
N SER A 380 11.22 19.10 -3.96
CA SER A 380 10.10 20.04 -3.86
C SER A 380 8.98 19.60 -2.90
N ALA A 381 9.16 18.50 -2.16
CA ALA A 381 8.13 17.88 -1.33
C ALA A 381 7.50 18.85 -0.31
N LYS A 382 8.31 19.74 0.29
CA LYS A 382 7.88 20.75 1.27
C LYS A 382 7.51 22.10 0.64
N TRP A 383 7.59 22.25 -0.67
CA TRP A 383 7.27 23.50 -1.35
C TRP A 383 5.76 23.64 -1.56
N ASN A 384 5.26 24.87 -1.56
CA ASN A 384 3.90 25.15 -1.99
C ASN A 384 3.68 24.85 -3.48
N ALA A 385 2.42 24.68 -3.87
CA ALA A 385 1.99 24.30 -5.21
C ALA A 385 2.56 25.21 -6.30
N ALA A 386 2.46 26.53 -6.14
CA ALA A 386 2.93 27.51 -7.13
C ALA A 386 4.45 27.42 -7.38
N ARG A 387 5.25 27.24 -6.32
CA ARG A 387 6.70 27.08 -6.45
C ARG A 387 7.06 25.74 -7.08
N ARG A 388 6.36 24.66 -6.71
CA ARG A 388 6.53 23.33 -7.32
C ARG A 388 6.22 23.35 -8.81
N LEU A 389 5.12 24.00 -9.20
CA LEU A 389 4.73 24.17 -10.61
C LEU A 389 5.79 24.91 -11.43
N ARG A 390 6.44 25.94 -10.88
CA ARG A 390 7.54 26.63 -11.58
C ARG A 390 8.74 25.71 -11.84
N LEU A 391 9.11 24.84 -10.90
CA LEU A 391 10.15 23.83 -11.10
C LEU A 391 9.72 22.85 -12.20
N ARG A 392 8.50 22.34 -12.13
CA ARG A 392 7.97 21.39 -13.12
C ARG A 392 7.98 21.97 -14.54
N ARG A 393 7.53 23.21 -14.72
CA ARG A 393 7.55 23.91 -16.02
C ARG A 393 8.96 24.13 -16.58
N ARG A 394 9.95 24.43 -15.74
CA ARG A 394 11.32 24.75 -16.18
C ARG A 394 12.21 23.51 -16.36
N TYR A 395 12.04 22.50 -15.52
CA TYR A 395 12.90 21.33 -15.46
C TYR A 395 12.17 20.07 -15.90
N SER A 396 11.12 19.66 -15.18
CA SER A 396 10.43 18.39 -15.43
C SER A 396 9.84 18.30 -16.84
N ALA A 397 9.26 19.39 -17.36
CA ALA A 397 8.73 19.45 -18.72
C ALA A 397 9.80 19.20 -19.79
N ARG A 398 11.04 19.68 -19.58
CA ARG A 398 12.16 19.41 -20.49
C ARG A 398 12.62 17.96 -20.41
N VAL A 399 12.65 17.38 -19.21
CA VAL A 399 12.96 15.95 -19.04
C VAL A 399 11.87 15.08 -19.70
N LEU A 400 10.59 15.47 -19.58
CA LEU A 400 9.49 14.81 -20.27
C LEU A 400 9.66 14.86 -21.79
N ALA A 401 10.00 16.01 -22.37
CA ALA A 401 10.25 16.12 -23.81
C ALA A 401 11.36 15.16 -24.30
N VAL A 402 12.43 15.00 -23.51
CA VAL A 402 13.49 14.03 -23.81
C VAL A 402 12.99 12.58 -23.73
N ILE A 403 12.16 12.26 -22.73
CA ILE A 403 11.55 10.92 -22.60
C ILE A 403 10.61 10.65 -23.80
N GLU A 404 9.82 11.64 -24.22
CA GLU A 404 8.89 11.53 -25.34
C GLU A 404 9.62 11.26 -26.66
N GLN A 405 10.68 12.04 -26.92
CA GLN A 405 11.49 11.86 -28.11
C GLN A 405 12.10 10.46 -28.16
N LEU A 406 12.66 9.99 -27.03
CA LEU A 406 13.24 8.66 -26.92
C LEU A 406 12.19 7.55 -27.08
N LEU A 407 10.97 7.77 -26.59
CA LEU A 407 9.85 6.86 -26.79
C LEU A 407 9.50 6.76 -28.28
N ILE A 408 9.30 7.88 -28.97
CA ILE A 408 8.90 7.92 -30.38
C ILE A 408 9.96 7.25 -31.25
N GLU A 409 11.24 7.51 -31.00
CA GLU A 409 12.37 6.94 -31.74
C GLU A 409 12.39 5.40 -31.70
N HIS A 410 12.05 4.81 -30.55
CA HIS A 410 12.23 3.38 -30.34
C HIS A 410 10.94 2.55 -30.31
N LEU A 411 9.76 3.18 -30.24
CA LEU A 411 8.48 2.48 -30.10
C LEU A 411 8.22 1.47 -31.23
N LEU A 412 8.57 1.82 -32.47
CA LEU A 412 8.39 0.95 -33.64
C LEU A 412 9.61 0.09 -33.96
N ALA A 413 10.79 0.47 -33.45
CA ALA A 413 12.04 -0.25 -33.68
C ALA A 413 12.22 -1.47 -32.77
N VAL A 414 11.62 -1.44 -31.56
CA VAL A 414 11.72 -2.52 -30.58
C VAL A 414 10.60 -3.53 -30.79
N VAL A 415 10.93 -4.82 -30.72
CA VAL A 415 9.96 -5.92 -30.83
C VAL A 415 8.86 -5.79 -29.76
N PRO A 416 7.58 -5.61 -30.14
CA PRO A 416 6.44 -5.45 -29.24
C PRO A 416 6.33 -6.46 -28.09
N GLY A 417 6.66 -7.73 -28.38
CA GLY A 417 6.51 -8.83 -27.43
C GLY A 417 7.57 -8.87 -26.33
N SER A 418 8.72 -8.22 -26.54
CA SER A 418 9.84 -8.17 -25.58
C SER A 418 9.45 -7.43 -24.31
N MET A 419 10.22 -7.58 -23.22
CA MET A 419 9.91 -6.85 -21.99
C MET A 419 10.07 -5.34 -22.18
N LEU A 420 11.07 -4.93 -22.97
CA LEU A 420 11.27 -3.52 -23.34
C LEU A 420 10.15 -3.00 -24.24
N GLY A 421 9.72 -3.76 -25.24
CA GLY A 421 8.61 -3.41 -26.12
C GLY A 421 7.30 -3.21 -25.34
N LYS A 422 7.00 -4.11 -24.39
CA LYS A 422 5.86 -3.97 -23.47
C LYS A 422 5.96 -2.70 -22.61
N ALA A 423 7.15 -2.36 -22.11
CA ALA A 423 7.37 -1.14 -21.33
C ALA A 423 7.14 0.13 -22.16
N LEU A 424 7.67 0.17 -23.39
CA LEU A 424 7.45 1.28 -24.34
C LEU A 424 5.97 1.44 -24.70
N GLN A 425 5.27 0.35 -24.99
CA GLN A 425 3.83 0.37 -25.26
C GLN A 425 3.00 0.84 -24.06
N TYR A 426 3.38 0.42 -22.85
CA TYR A 426 2.75 0.92 -21.63
C TYR A 426 2.96 2.42 -21.48
N LEU A 427 4.21 2.90 -21.60
CA LEU A 427 4.53 4.32 -21.53
C LEU A 427 3.75 5.13 -22.58
N ASN A 428 3.70 4.67 -23.84
CA ASN A 428 2.96 5.32 -24.91
C ASN A 428 1.47 5.45 -24.61
N ARG A 429 0.82 4.36 -24.18
CA ARG A 429 -0.61 4.38 -23.85
C ARG A 429 -0.94 5.32 -22.69
N GLN A 430 -0.06 5.39 -21.68
CA GLN A 430 -0.28 6.21 -20.49
C GLN A 430 0.27 7.64 -20.64
N TRP A 431 0.96 7.96 -21.74
CA TRP A 431 1.72 9.21 -21.91
C TRP A 431 0.89 10.46 -21.59
N HIS A 432 -0.29 10.56 -22.20
CA HIS A 432 -1.22 11.68 -22.03
C HIS A 432 -1.72 11.87 -20.59
N LYS A 433 -1.61 10.86 -19.71
CA LYS A 433 -1.96 10.94 -18.28
C LYS A 433 -0.72 11.17 -17.43
N LEU A 434 0.39 10.55 -17.82
CA LEU A 434 1.68 10.66 -17.15
C LEU A 434 2.26 12.07 -17.27
N SER A 435 2.10 12.76 -18.41
CA SER A 435 2.63 14.11 -18.59
C SER A 435 1.91 15.17 -17.74
N ARG A 436 0.62 14.95 -17.41
CA ARG A 436 -0.26 15.96 -16.79
C ARG A 436 0.15 16.45 -15.42
N TYR A 437 0.94 15.67 -14.65
CA TYR A 437 1.35 16.12 -13.30
C TYR A 437 2.13 17.44 -13.32
N VAL A 438 2.70 17.86 -14.48
CA VAL A 438 3.37 19.16 -14.62
C VAL A 438 2.42 20.34 -14.88
N GLU A 439 1.13 20.08 -15.11
CA GLU A 439 0.12 21.10 -15.40
C GLU A 439 -0.31 21.84 -14.13
N ASN A 440 -0.35 21.15 -12.98
CA ASN A 440 -0.77 21.68 -11.69
C ASN A 440 0.23 21.26 -10.59
N GLY A 441 0.60 22.18 -9.69
CA GLY A 441 1.54 21.94 -8.60
C GLY A 441 1.06 20.96 -7.52
N ASP A 442 -0.25 20.77 -7.40
CA ASP A 442 -0.86 19.84 -6.42
C ASP A 442 -0.98 18.41 -6.96
N TYR A 443 -0.81 18.22 -8.28
CA TYR A 443 -0.89 16.89 -8.86
C TYR A 443 0.30 16.02 -8.43
N PRO A 444 0.06 14.79 -7.96
CA PRO A 444 1.11 13.85 -7.62
C PRO A 444 1.75 13.26 -8.87
N ILE A 445 3.00 12.82 -8.74
CA ILE A 445 3.72 12.09 -9.80
C ILE A 445 3.40 10.58 -9.78
N SER A 446 2.87 10.05 -8.68
CA SER A 446 2.68 8.61 -8.47
C SER A 446 1.52 8.28 -7.53
N ASN A 447 0.94 7.09 -7.70
CA ASN A 447 -0.07 6.48 -6.83
C ASN A 447 0.52 5.82 -5.55
N ASN A 448 1.83 5.90 -5.33
CA ASN A 448 2.50 5.25 -4.20
C ASN A 448 1.88 5.57 -2.83
N ALA A 449 1.31 6.76 -2.67
CA ALA A 449 0.60 7.13 -1.45
C ALA A 449 -0.57 6.17 -1.18
N CYS A 450 -1.42 5.89 -2.17
CA CYS A 450 -2.53 4.96 -2.03
C CYS A 450 -2.04 3.51 -1.84
N GLU A 451 -1.05 3.07 -2.62
CA GLU A 451 -0.47 1.73 -2.50
C GLU A 451 0.06 1.47 -1.07
N ASN A 452 0.71 2.47 -0.46
CA ASN A 452 1.22 2.38 0.90
C ASN A 452 0.10 2.26 1.95
N GLU A 453 -1.06 2.87 1.71
CA GLU A 453 -2.22 2.81 2.60
C GLU A 453 -2.97 1.48 2.48
N VAL A 454 -2.90 0.83 1.31
CA VAL A 454 -3.41 -0.54 1.09
C VAL A 454 -2.51 -1.60 1.70
N ARG A 455 -1.20 -1.32 1.83
CA ARG A 455 -0.21 -2.28 2.31
C ARG A 455 -0.54 -2.93 3.67
N PRO A 456 -0.97 -2.22 4.73
CA PRO A 456 -1.40 -2.84 5.98
C PRO A 456 -2.46 -3.93 5.79
N PHE A 457 -3.46 -3.68 4.91
CA PHE A 457 -4.47 -4.68 4.57
C PHE A 457 -3.84 -5.92 3.92
N VAL A 458 -2.97 -5.71 2.93
CA VAL A 458 -2.33 -6.80 2.18
C VAL A 458 -1.44 -7.66 3.09
N VAL A 459 -0.69 -7.03 3.99
CA VAL A 459 0.15 -7.72 4.97
C VAL A 459 -0.73 -8.50 5.97
N ALA A 460 -1.75 -7.87 6.55
CA ALA A 460 -2.65 -8.52 7.48
C ALA A 460 -3.43 -9.68 6.84
N ARG A 461 -3.80 -9.57 5.54
CA ARG A 461 -4.47 -10.62 4.77
C ARG A 461 -3.65 -11.90 4.73
N LYS A 462 -2.32 -11.86 4.81
CA LYS A 462 -1.50 -13.07 4.93
C LYS A 462 -1.79 -13.86 6.22
N GLY A 463 -2.29 -13.20 7.27
CA GLY A 463 -2.64 -13.82 8.55
C GLY A 463 -4.07 -14.35 8.66
N PHE A 464 -5.06 -13.70 8.01
CA PHE A 464 -6.47 -14.12 8.06
C PHE A 464 -7.02 -14.73 6.76
N LEU A 465 -6.30 -14.58 5.64
CA LEU A 465 -6.52 -15.16 4.30
C LEU A 465 -7.81 -14.71 3.58
N PHE A 466 -8.97 -14.78 4.23
CA PHE A 466 -10.30 -14.57 3.64
C PHE A 466 -11.28 -13.96 4.66
N ALA A 467 -12.41 -13.46 4.15
CA ALA A 467 -13.61 -13.26 4.97
C ALA A 467 -14.54 -14.48 4.81
N ASP A 468 -15.15 -14.92 5.91
CA ASP A 468 -16.12 -16.02 5.85
C ASP A 468 -17.43 -15.59 5.16
N THR A 469 -17.93 -14.38 5.47
CA THR A 469 -19.21 -13.87 4.96
C THR A 469 -19.06 -12.50 4.28
N VAL A 470 -20.01 -12.16 3.41
CA VAL A 470 -20.14 -10.82 2.80
C VAL A 470 -20.25 -9.71 3.86
N ALA A 471 -21.06 -9.93 4.90
CA ALA A 471 -21.15 -9.01 6.03
C ALA A 471 -19.81 -8.80 6.73
N GLY A 472 -19.01 -9.86 6.88
CA GLY A 472 -17.65 -9.78 7.43
C GLY A 472 -16.67 -9.02 6.54
N ALA A 473 -16.83 -9.11 5.22
CA ALA A 473 -16.04 -8.34 4.26
C ALA A 473 -16.38 -6.84 4.32
N HIS A 474 -17.67 -6.47 4.32
CA HIS A 474 -18.11 -5.08 4.50
C HIS A 474 -17.68 -4.49 5.84
N ALA A 475 -17.91 -5.22 6.94
CA ALA A 475 -17.48 -4.78 8.26
C ALA A 475 -15.95 -4.58 8.32
N SER A 476 -15.18 -5.46 7.68
CA SER A 476 -13.72 -5.29 7.63
C SER A 476 -13.31 -4.05 6.84
N ALA A 477 -13.95 -3.79 5.71
CA ALA A 477 -13.70 -2.60 4.89
C ALA A 477 -14.02 -1.31 5.66
N ASN A 478 -15.15 -1.25 6.37
CA ASN A 478 -15.52 -0.12 7.22
C ASN A 478 -14.48 0.10 8.34
N LEU A 479 -14.09 -0.96 9.06
CA LEU A 479 -13.15 -0.84 10.17
C LEU A 479 -11.72 -0.48 9.72
N TYR A 480 -11.26 -1.00 8.58
CA TYR A 480 -10.01 -0.52 7.98
C TYR A 480 -10.08 0.97 7.62
N SER A 481 -11.23 1.42 7.10
CA SER A 481 -11.42 2.83 6.72
C SER A 481 -11.28 3.76 7.93
N LEU A 482 -11.93 3.41 9.04
CA LEU A 482 -11.84 4.17 10.29
C LEU A 482 -10.41 4.18 10.85
N VAL A 483 -9.76 3.01 10.93
CA VAL A 483 -8.41 2.88 11.49
C VAL A 483 -7.37 3.63 10.66
N GLN A 484 -7.36 3.45 9.34
CA GLN A 484 -6.38 4.12 8.49
C GLN A 484 -6.66 5.63 8.38
N SER A 485 -7.93 6.05 8.40
CA SER A 485 -8.26 7.48 8.44
C SER A 485 -7.86 8.14 9.76
N ALA A 486 -8.07 7.48 10.91
CA ALA A 486 -7.60 7.99 12.20
C ALA A 486 -6.07 8.20 12.20
N LYS A 487 -5.31 7.20 11.72
CA LYS A 487 -3.85 7.31 11.55
C LYS A 487 -3.45 8.46 10.62
N ALA A 488 -4.13 8.61 9.49
CA ALA A 488 -3.84 9.67 8.53
C ALA A 488 -4.11 11.08 9.11
N ASN A 489 -4.98 11.18 10.12
CA ASN A 489 -5.23 12.41 10.87
C ASN A 489 -4.31 12.58 12.11
N GLY A 490 -3.34 11.69 12.31
CA GLY A 490 -2.44 11.74 13.47
C GLY A 490 -3.10 11.36 14.80
N ILE A 491 -4.20 10.62 14.75
CA ILE A 491 -4.97 10.20 15.93
C ILE A 491 -4.71 8.72 16.19
N ASP A 492 -4.51 8.36 17.47
CA ASP A 492 -4.40 6.96 17.87
C ASP A 492 -5.71 6.20 17.58
N PRO A 493 -5.68 5.11 16.79
CA PRO A 493 -6.89 4.39 16.41
C PRO A 493 -7.66 3.80 17.59
N TYR A 494 -6.98 3.35 18.65
CA TYR A 494 -7.64 2.82 19.82
C TYR A 494 -8.44 3.92 20.54
N ARG A 495 -7.85 5.09 20.76
CA ARG A 495 -8.53 6.25 21.36
C ARG A 495 -9.72 6.70 20.52
N TYR A 496 -9.55 6.82 19.20
CA TYR A 496 -10.63 7.18 18.28
C TYR A 496 -11.78 6.18 18.33
N LEU A 497 -11.49 4.88 18.21
CA LEU A 497 -12.52 3.84 18.26
C LEU A 497 -13.23 3.80 19.62
N ASN A 498 -12.50 3.96 20.73
CA ASN A 498 -13.13 3.98 22.06
C ASN A 498 -14.12 5.14 22.21
N TRP A 499 -13.75 6.34 21.76
CA TRP A 499 -14.65 7.48 21.73
C TRP A 499 -15.83 7.26 20.77
N LEU A 500 -15.56 6.89 19.52
CA LEU A 500 -16.57 6.64 18.49
C LEU A 500 -17.61 5.63 18.97
N LEU A 501 -17.19 4.48 19.51
CA LEU A 501 -18.11 3.41 19.90
C LEU A 501 -18.98 3.75 21.11
N ARG A 502 -18.53 4.69 21.97
CA ARG A 502 -19.33 5.22 23.09
C ARG A 502 -20.36 6.25 22.63
N CYS A 503 -20.02 7.07 21.65
CA CYS A 503 -20.88 8.14 21.17
C CYS A 503 -21.87 7.69 20.08
N LEU A 504 -21.49 6.71 19.25
CA LEU A 504 -22.34 6.24 18.14
C LEU A 504 -23.76 5.81 18.56
N PRO A 505 -23.97 5.10 19.68
CA PRO A 505 -25.31 4.73 20.14
C PRO A 505 -26.20 5.91 20.57
N LEU A 506 -25.61 7.09 20.74
CA LEU A 506 -26.29 8.33 21.14
C LEU A 506 -26.68 9.19 19.92
N ALA A 507 -26.11 8.93 18.75
CA ALA A 507 -26.35 9.71 17.54
C ALA A 507 -27.76 9.45 16.97
N GLN A 508 -28.51 10.53 16.73
CA GLN A 508 -29.87 10.47 16.18
C GLN A 508 -30.02 11.27 14.89
N THR A 509 -29.16 12.26 14.67
CA THR A 509 -29.21 13.17 13.53
C THR A 509 -27.95 13.05 12.65
N VAL A 510 -28.00 13.62 11.45
CA VAL A 510 -26.84 13.65 10.54
C VAL A 510 -25.67 14.43 11.17
N ASP A 511 -25.96 15.53 11.86
CA ASP A 511 -24.95 16.33 12.55
C ASP A 511 -24.28 15.55 13.69
N ASP A 512 -25.04 14.71 14.42
CA ASP A 512 -24.46 13.84 15.44
C ASP A 512 -23.43 12.87 14.81
N TYR A 513 -23.75 12.27 13.65
CA TYR A 513 -22.80 11.39 12.96
C TYR A 513 -21.61 12.15 12.37
N ALA A 514 -21.81 13.36 11.86
CA ALA A 514 -20.74 14.22 11.35
C ALA A 514 -19.75 14.61 12.46
N ALA A 515 -20.25 14.83 13.67
CA ALA A 515 -19.43 15.08 14.84
C ALA A 515 -18.54 13.87 15.23
N LEU A 516 -18.78 12.67 14.69
CA LEU A 516 -18.03 11.44 14.96
C LEU A 516 -16.93 11.12 13.92
N LEU A 517 -16.74 11.99 12.92
CA LEU A 517 -15.70 11.83 11.91
C LEU A 517 -14.29 11.90 12.56
N PRO A 518 -13.27 11.21 12.00
CA PRO A 518 -11.93 11.15 12.59
C PRO A 518 -11.35 12.53 12.97
N TRP A 519 -11.44 13.52 12.07
CA TRP A 519 -10.90 14.87 12.31
C TRP A 519 -11.73 15.72 13.30
N CYS A 520 -12.95 15.28 13.64
CA CYS A 520 -13.82 15.96 14.60
C CYS A 520 -13.58 15.52 16.05
N MET A 521 -12.73 14.51 16.30
CA MET A 521 -12.45 14.02 17.65
C MET A 521 -11.89 15.14 18.56
N PRO A 522 -12.43 15.35 19.78
CA PRO A 522 -11.97 16.38 20.71
C PRO A 522 -10.48 16.26 21.04
N ALA A 523 -9.78 17.38 21.08
CA ALA A 523 -8.32 17.41 21.22
C ALA A 523 -7.85 16.81 22.55
N GLU A 524 -8.58 17.00 23.64
CA GLU A 524 -8.27 16.41 24.95
C GLU A 524 -8.33 14.89 24.99
N LEU A 525 -8.98 14.26 24.00
CA LEU A 525 -9.10 12.81 23.89
C LEU A 525 -8.09 12.18 22.91
N ARG A 526 -7.37 13.01 22.14
CA ARG A 526 -6.41 12.55 21.11
C ARG A 526 -5.16 11.94 21.70
#